data_AF-A0A448IDQ2-F1
#
_entry.id   AF-A0A448IDQ2-F1
#
_cell.length_a   1.000
_cell.length_b   1.000
_cell.length_c   1.000
_cell.angle_alpha   90.00
_cell.angle_beta   90.00
_cell.angle_gamma   90.00
#
_symmetry.space_group_name_H-M   'P 1'
#
loop_
_entity.id
_entity.type
_entity.pdbx_description
1 polymer ?
#
loop_
_entity_poly.entity_id
_entity_poly.type
_entity_poly.pdbx_seq_one_letter_code
_entity_poly.pdbx_strand_id
1 'polypeptide(L)'
;MICPHCSIELLYRSRGDGRCARCRKRFALEPRGAPLRLHDLRVRALSDRLRDGRDLRYTLTQFRYAAARRRLPELNRVANWALTIWCGVLLWGTFILALVSGLAVLTVIGIGVALLVGGIALNLAARPVLRRLTTVRMPLTAERLVTDVLEPWQKVYQQWPPGMIDEDQVPIPMPASPRYALVCPNRSVLACLAANGVPAAYDMALLEDPRQVPAGLPVLVLHNASLPGLALARDARQWFGPRARVLGIAPKMVMDNEGAIRLRERPTRRADRAFLAGEPVSEREVRWLAAGWWSPVAAMPPAALLRAVSRAVERIDAQWDPERAQARRVGFLSWPAA
;
A
#
# COMPACT_ATOMS: atom_id res chain seq x y z
N MET A 1 -19.61 -19.93 -1.27
CA MET A 1 -19.51 -18.49 -0.87
C MET A 1 -20.73 -18.16 -0.05
N ILE A 2 -20.54 -17.49 1.07
CA ILE A 2 -21.63 -17.09 1.96
C ILE A 2 -22.36 -15.88 1.32
N CYS A 3 -23.69 -15.92 1.27
CA CYS A 3 -24.49 -14.78 0.81
C CYS A 3 -24.43 -13.64 1.85
N PRO A 4 -24.06 -12.39 1.50
CA PRO A 4 -24.02 -11.26 2.44
C PRO A 4 -25.39 -10.82 2.95
N HIS A 5 -26.48 -11.34 2.38
CA HIS A 5 -27.84 -10.94 2.74
C HIS A 5 -28.56 -11.95 3.66
N CYS A 6 -28.31 -13.25 3.47
CA CYS A 6 -28.99 -14.31 4.23
C CYS A 6 -28.02 -15.29 4.91
N SER A 7 -26.71 -15.04 4.81
CA SER A 7 -25.64 -15.81 5.47
C SER A 7 -25.59 -17.31 5.13
N ILE A 8 -26.31 -17.74 4.09
CA ILE A 8 -26.29 -19.13 3.62
C ILE A 8 -25.12 -19.35 2.67
N GLU A 9 -24.43 -20.47 2.85
CA GLU A 9 -23.42 -20.91 1.91
C GLU A 9 -24.05 -21.39 0.61
N LEU A 10 -23.59 -20.82 -0.51
CA LEU A 10 -24.05 -21.16 -1.84
C LEU A 10 -22.90 -21.73 -2.67
N LEU A 11 -23.22 -22.78 -3.43
CA LEU A 11 -22.39 -23.28 -4.52
C LEU A 11 -22.29 -22.23 -5.64
N TYR A 12 -21.31 -22.38 -6.51
CA TYR A 12 -21.16 -21.48 -7.67
C TYR A 12 -22.29 -21.64 -8.68
N ARG A 13 -22.67 -22.88 -8.99
CA ARG A 13 -23.73 -23.19 -9.98
C ARG A 13 -25.13 -22.73 -9.56
N SER A 14 -25.37 -22.51 -8.26
CA SER A 14 -26.67 -22.03 -7.76
C SER A 14 -26.83 -20.51 -7.81
N ARG A 15 -25.88 -19.78 -8.41
CA ARG A 15 -25.92 -18.32 -8.54
C ARG A 15 -26.20 -17.95 -9.99
N GLY A 16 -27.45 -18.10 -10.42
CA GLY A 16 -27.93 -17.56 -11.70
C GLY A 16 -28.04 -16.04 -11.63
N ASP A 17 -27.55 -15.34 -12.64
CA ASP A 17 -27.67 -13.88 -12.84
C ASP A 17 -27.19 -13.01 -11.67
N GLY A 18 -26.18 -13.46 -10.92
CA GLY A 18 -25.66 -12.75 -9.77
C GLY A 18 -26.67 -12.59 -8.63
N ARG A 19 -27.64 -13.50 -8.51
CA ARG A 19 -28.61 -13.54 -7.41
C ARG A 19 -28.41 -14.76 -6.51
N CYS A 20 -28.79 -14.61 -5.24
CA CYS A 20 -28.84 -15.73 -4.30
C CYS A 20 -30.03 -16.65 -4.62
N ALA A 21 -29.83 -17.95 -4.82
CA ALA A 21 -30.93 -18.91 -5.03
C ALA A 21 -31.97 -18.92 -3.90
N ARG A 22 -31.56 -18.63 -2.65
CA ARG A 22 -32.44 -18.68 -1.48
C ARG A 22 -33.18 -17.37 -1.22
N CYS A 23 -32.46 -16.25 -1.10
CA CYS A 23 -33.09 -14.96 -0.78
C CYS A 23 -33.41 -14.10 -2.02
N ARG A 24 -33.02 -14.53 -3.22
CA ARG A 24 -33.23 -13.84 -4.51
C ARG A 24 -32.62 -12.43 -4.64
N LYS A 25 -31.92 -11.94 -3.61
CA LYS A 25 -31.21 -10.66 -3.64
C LYS A 25 -29.95 -10.75 -4.53
N ARG A 26 -29.66 -9.64 -5.23
CA ARG A 26 -28.51 -9.49 -6.12
C ARG A 26 -27.22 -9.24 -5.33
N PHE A 27 -26.11 -9.80 -5.80
CA PHE A 27 -24.76 -9.47 -5.34
C PHE A 27 -24.23 -8.27 -6.13
N ALA A 28 -23.45 -7.41 -5.49
CA ALA A 28 -22.77 -6.34 -6.20
C ALA A 28 -21.62 -6.88 -7.06
N LEU A 29 -20.85 -7.81 -6.49
CA LEU A 29 -19.57 -8.26 -7.04
C LEU A 29 -19.49 -9.78 -7.08
N GLU A 30 -19.30 -10.30 -8.29
CA GLU A 30 -19.05 -11.71 -8.49
C GLU A 30 -17.55 -12.05 -8.43
N PRO A 31 -17.14 -13.05 -7.63
CA PRO A 31 -15.73 -13.34 -7.37
C PRO A 31 -14.89 -13.75 -8.59
N ARG A 32 -15.50 -14.27 -9.67
CA ARG A 32 -14.75 -14.66 -10.88
C ARG A 32 -14.51 -13.50 -11.84
N GLY A 33 -15.45 -12.57 -11.94
CA GLY A 33 -15.36 -11.43 -12.86
C GLY A 33 -14.69 -10.20 -12.25
N ALA A 34 -14.81 -10.01 -10.94
CA ALA A 34 -14.35 -8.78 -10.30
C ALA A 34 -12.82 -8.70 -10.17
N PRO A 35 -12.23 -7.51 -10.38
CA PRO A 35 -10.80 -7.31 -10.24
C PRO A 35 -10.31 -7.67 -8.83
N LEU A 36 -9.08 -8.17 -8.73
CA LEU A 36 -8.44 -8.61 -7.48
C LEU A 36 -9.19 -9.73 -6.73
N ARG A 37 -10.17 -10.39 -7.38
CA ARG A 37 -11.10 -11.34 -6.77
C ARG A 37 -11.84 -10.71 -5.59
N LEU A 38 -12.27 -9.46 -5.76
CA LEU A 38 -13.17 -8.80 -4.82
C LEU A 38 -14.56 -9.42 -4.94
N HIS A 39 -15.24 -9.51 -3.81
CA HIS A 39 -16.62 -9.94 -3.71
C HIS A 39 -17.21 -9.25 -2.49
N ASP A 40 -18.53 -9.23 -2.36
CA ASP A 40 -19.22 -8.39 -1.38
C ASP A 40 -18.67 -8.56 0.06
N LEU A 41 -18.55 -9.81 0.51
CA LEU A 41 -18.00 -10.11 1.84
C LEU A 41 -16.55 -9.65 2.02
N ARG A 42 -15.73 -9.70 0.96
CA ARG A 42 -14.33 -9.26 1.04
C ARG A 42 -14.24 -7.74 1.05
N VAL A 43 -15.12 -7.04 0.35
CA VAL A 43 -15.24 -5.58 0.45
C VAL A 43 -15.59 -5.19 1.89
N ARG A 44 -16.64 -5.79 2.48
CA ARG A 44 -17.01 -5.57 3.89
C ARG A 44 -15.87 -5.87 4.85
N ALA A 45 -15.23 -7.04 4.73
CA ALA A 45 -14.11 -7.42 5.58
C ALA A 45 -12.86 -6.53 5.40
N LEU A 46 -12.68 -5.87 4.24
CA LEU A 46 -11.64 -4.86 4.05
C LEU A 46 -12.04 -3.54 4.70
N SER A 47 -13.29 -3.11 4.51
CA SER A 47 -13.87 -1.93 5.17
C SER A 47 -13.75 -2.01 6.69
N ASP A 48 -14.17 -3.13 7.29
CA ASP A 48 -14.13 -3.34 8.74
C ASP A 48 -12.69 -3.29 9.29
N ARG A 49 -11.74 -3.87 8.54
CA ARG A 49 -10.31 -3.80 8.90
C ARG A 49 -9.73 -2.39 8.80
N LEU A 50 -10.19 -1.58 7.85
CA LEU A 50 -9.74 -0.19 7.73
C LEU A 50 -10.37 0.72 8.79
N ARG A 51 -11.62 0.41 9.19
CA ARG A 51 -12.34 1.09 10.28
C ARG A 51 -11.78 0.76 11.66
N ASP A 52 -11.04 -0.34 11.80
CA ASP A 52 -10.36 -0.76 13.04
C ASP A 52 -11.30 -0.84 14.26
N GLY A 53 -12.58 -1.17 14.04
CA GLY A 53 -13.62 -1.21 15.09
C GLY A 53 -14.02 0.15 15.68
N ARG A 54 -13.37 1.25 15.28
CA ARG A 54 -13.55 2.61 15.83
C ARG A 54 -14.29 3.55 14.88
N ASP A 55 -15.02 2.97 13.93
CA ASP A 55 -15.69 3.68 12.83
C ASP A 55 -14.80 4.67 12.06
N LEU A 56 -13.51 4.35 11.90
CA LEU A 56 -12.57 5.24 11.21
C LEU A 56 -12.94 5.40 9.74
N ARG A 57 -12.83 6.63 9.25
CA ARG A 57 -13.00 6.93 7.81
C ARG A 57 -11.74 6.59 7.05
N TYR A 58 -11.88 6.09 5.83
CA TYR A 58 -10.76 5.76 4.94
C TYR A 58 -11.08 6.16 3.51
N THR A 59 -10.05 6.47 2.75
CA THR A 59 -10.19 6.94 1.36
C THR A 59 -10.29 5.82 0.34
N LEU A 60 -10.74 6.15 -0.87
CA LEU A 60 -10.72 5.23 -2.01
C LEU A 60 -9.31 4.69 -2.26
N THR A 61 -8.32 5.58 -2.26
CA THR A 61 -6.92 5.19 -2.46
C THR A 61 -6.41 4.22 -1.39
N GLN A 62 -6.73 4.44 -0.11
CA GLN A 62 -6.38 3.50 0.97
C GLN A 62 -7.05 2.14 0.77
N PHE A 63 -8.32 2.12 0.39
CA PHE A 63 -9.03 0.88 0.09
C PHE A 63 -8.39 0.13 -1.09
N ARG A 64 -7.99 0.84 -2.14
CA ARG A 64 -7.29 0.28 -3.30
C ARG A 64 -5.99 -0.41 -2.88
N TYR A 65 -5.18 0.24 -2.04
CA TYR A 65 -3.97 -0.36 -1.47
C TYR A 65 -4.27 -1.59 -0.61
N ALA A 66 -5.25 -1.51 0.27
CA ALA A 66 -5.64 -2.64 1.11
C ALA A 66 -6.13 -3.85 0.29
N ALA A 67 -6.89 -3.61 -0.78
CA ALA A 67 -7.40 -4.65 -1.67
C ALA A 67 -6.28 -5.36 -2.45
N ALA A 68 -5.27 -4.61 -2.90
CA ALA A 68 -4.17 -5.11 -3.72
C ALA A 68 -3.02 -5.76 -2.93
N ARG A 69 -2.93 -5.53 -1.61
CA ARG A 69 -1.82 -5.94 -0.73
C ARG A 69 -1.33 -7.39 -0.89
N ARG A 70 -2.23 -8.34 -1.08
CA ARG A 70 -1.90 -9.78 -1.26
C ARG A 70 -1.94 -10.26 -2.71
N ARG A 71 -1.97 -9.33 -3.67
CA ARG A 71 -2.17 -9.58 -5.10
C ARG A 71 -1.11 -8.91 -5.98
N LEU A 72 -0.11 -8.27 -5.38
CA LEU A 72 1.01 -7.74 -6.12
C LEU A 72 1.83 -8.89 -6.74
N PRO A 73 2.28 -8.76 -7.99
CA PRO A 73 3.06 -9.80 -8.63
C PRO A 73 4.39 -9.98 -7.89
N GLU A 74 4.65 -11.21 -7.45
CA GLU A 74 5.95 -11.60 -6.94
C GLU A 74 6.90 -11.80 -8.15
N LEU A 75 7.94 -10.98 -8.24
CA LEU A 75 8.96 -11.07 -9.30
C LEU A 75 9.55 -12.48 -9.42
N ASN A 76 9.79 -13.13 -8.28
CA ASN A 76 10.33 -14.48 -8.24
C ASN A 76 9.34 -15.49 -8.82
N ARG A 77 8.03 -15.29 -8.60
CA ARG A 77 7.00 -16.19 -9.12
C ARG A 77 6.94 -16.13 -10.64
N VAL A 78 7.07 -14.95 -11.25
CA VAL A 78 7.09 -14.82 -12.72
C VAL A 78 8.34 -15.49 -13.32
N ALA A 79 9.52 -15.22 -12.76
CA ALA A 79 10.76 -15.82 -13.24
C ALA A 79 10.77 -17.35 -13.07
N ASN A 80 10.27 -17.85 -11.93
CA ASN A 80 10.17 -19.28 -11.67
C ASN A 80 9.11 -19.93 -12.57
N TRP A 81 7.97 -19.29 -12.81
CA TRP A 81 6.92 -19.81 -13.69
C TRP A 81 7.41 -19.94 -15.14
N ALA A 82 8.13 -18.93 -15.64
CA ALA A 82 8.78 -19.02 -16.95
C ALA A 82 9.78 -20.18 -17.02
N LEU A 83 10.59 -20.37 -15.98
CA LEU A 83 11.51 -21.50 -15.89
C LEU A 83 10.75 -22.84 -15.87
N THR A 84 9.68 -22.96 -15.08
CA THR A 84 8.86 -24.18 -15.01
C THR A 84 8.24 -24.54 -16.35
N ILE A 85 7.67 -23.55 -17.05
CA ILE A 85 7.12 -23.76 -18.41
C ILE A 85 8.21 -24.21 -19.35
N TRP A 86 9.36 -23.55 -19.33
CA TRP A 86 10.47 -23.85 -20.23
C TRP A 86 11.01 -25.27 -20.00
N CYS A 87 11.23 -25.66 -18.74
CA CYS A 87 11.61 -27.04 -18.40
C CYS A 87 10.55 -28.05 -18.85
N GLY A 88 9.27 -27.75 -18.68
CA GLY A 88 8.17 -28.61 -19.13
C GLY A 88 8.15 -28.80 -20.64
N VAL A 89 8.25 -27.71 -21.41
CA VAL A 89 8.29 -27.74 -22.88
C VAL A 89 9.50 -28.55 -23.36
N LEU A 90 10.67 -28.38 -22.75
CA LEU A 90 11.85 -29.16 -23.12
C LEU A 90 11.68 -30.65 -22.83
N LEU A 91 11.24 -31.01 -21.62
CA LEU A 91 11.05 -32.42 -21.24
C LEU A 91 10.05 -33.12 -22.16
N TRP A 92 8.92 -32.47 -22.45
CA TRP A 92 7.91 -32.99 -23.37
C TRP A 92 8.43 -33.05 -24.81
N GLY A 93 9.13 -32.01 -25.28
CA GLY A 93 9.70 -31.95 -26.62
C GLY A 93 10.75 -33.03 -26.84
N THR A 94 11.64 -33.25 -25.87
CA THR A 94 12.66 -34.32 -25.94
C THR A 94 12.04 -35.70 -25.89
N PHE A 95 10.97 -35.87 -25.12
CA PHE A 95 10.23 -37.14 -25.06
C PHE A 95 9.56 -37.46 -26.40
N ILE A 96 8.87 -36.49 -27.01
CA ILE A 96 8.25 -36.67 -28.34
C ILE A 96 9.33 -36.95 -29.40
N LEU A 97 10.44 -36.21 -29.36
CA LEU A 97 11.55 -36.42 -30.28
C LEU A 97 12.16 -37.83 -30.13
N ALA A 98 12.26 -38.35 -28.90
CA ALA A 98 12.73 -39.71 -28.65
C ALA A 98 11.82 -40.77 -29.29
N LEU A 99 10.50 -40.58 -29.22
CA LEU A 99 9.52 -41.50 -29.80
C LEU A 99 9.55 -41.52 -31.34
N VAL A 100 9.88 -40.39 -31.97
CA VAL A 100 9.78 -40.23 -33.43
C VAL A 100 11.11 -40.43 -34.17
N SER A 101 12.25 -40.09 -33.54
CA SER A 101 13.52 -39.94 -34.27
C SER A 101 14.31 -41.24 -34.52
N GLY A 102 13.96 -42.34 -33.86
CA GLY A 102 14.75 -43.59 -33.93
C GLY A 102 16.17 -43.48 -33.36
N LEU A 103 16.53 -42.33 -32.75
CA LEU A 103 17.80 -42.13 -32.08
C LEU A 103 17.90 -43.03 -30.84
N ALA A 104 19.14 -43.42 -30.50
CA ALA A 104 19.39 -44.10 -29.24
C ALA A 104 18.88 -43.26 -28.07
N VAL A 105 18.13 -43.89 -27.16
CA VAL A 105 17.49 -43.24 -26.01
C VAL A 105 18.46 -42.38 -25.21
N LEU A 106 19.71 -42.86 -25.04
CA LEU A 106 20.76 -42.13 -24.32
C LEU A 106 21.15 -40.81 -24.99
N THR A 107 21.17 -40.74 -26.33
CA THR A 107 21.49 -39.50 -27.06
C THR A 107 20.40 -38.46 -26.84
N VAL A 108 19.12 -38.87 -26.88
CA VAL A 108 18.01 -37.95 -26.67
C VAL A 108 17.95 -37.46 -25.23
N ILE A 109 18.23 -38.34 -24.25
CA ILE A 109 18.39 -37.95 -22.85
C ILE A 109 19.54 -36.95 -22.70
N GLY A 110 20.70 -37.20 -23.32
CA GLY A 110 21.85 -36.30 -23.26
C GLY A 110 21.53 -34.90 -23.80
N ILE A 111 20.86 -34.81 -24.95
CA ILE A 111 20.40 -33.54 -25.53
C ILE A 111 19.40 -32.85 -24.59
N GLY A 112 18.43 -33.59 -24.06
CA GLY A 112 17.43 -33.03 -23.15
C GLY A 112 18.03 -32.48 -21.86
N VAL A 113 18.98 -33.19 -21.26
CA VAL A 113 19.74 -32.73 -20.08
C VAL A 113 20.58 -31.51 -20.42
N ALA A 114 21.31 -31.52 -21.54
CA ALA A 114 22.15 -30.39 -21.96
C ALA A 114 21.32 -29.13 -22.19
N LEU A 115 20.18 -29.26 -22.87
CA LEU A 115 19.23 -28.16 -23.03
C LEU A 115 18.74 -27.70 -21.66
N LEU A 116 18.20 -28.58 -20.83
CA LEU A 116 17.68 -28.24 -19.50
C LEU A 116 18.69 -27.45 -18.66
N VAL A 117 19.94 -27.93 -18.56
CA VAL A 117 21.02 -27.25 -17.82
C VAL A 117 21.33 -25.89 -18.46
N GLY A 118 21.44 -25.85 -19.80
CA GLY A 118 21.73 -24.63 -20.55
C GLY A 118 20.71 -23.51 -20.30
N GLY A 119 19.41 -23.81 -20.31
CA GLY A 119 18.42 -22.76 -20.03
C GLY A 119 18.14 -22.50 -18.55
N ILE A 120 18.43 -23.43 -17.63
CA ILE A 120 18.55 -23.08 -16.21
C ILE A 120 19.66 -22.03 -16.05
N ALA A 121 20.84 -22.27 -16.62
CA ALA A 121 21.97 -21.33 -16.58
C ALA A 121 21.63 -19.99 -17.23
N LEU A 122 21.02 -20.00 -18.42
CA LEU A 122 20.58 -18.78 -19.11
C LEU A 122 19.52 -18.02 -18.30
N ASN A 123 18.56 -18.71 -17.68
CA ASN A 123 17.55 -18.09 -16.80
C ASN A 123 18.23 -17.45 -15.59
N LEU A 124 19.15 -18.16 -14.93
CA LEU A 124 19.91 -17.62 -13.79
C LEU A 124 20.74 -16.39 -14.18
N ALA A 125 21.37 -16.40 -15.36
CA ALA A 125 22.12 -15.27 -15.90
C ALA A 125 21.22 -14.08 -16.32
N ALA A 126 20.03 -14.35 -16.86
CA ALA A 126 19.06 -13.34 -17.27
C ALA A 126 18.26 -12.74 -16.10
N ARG A 127 18.11 -13.47 -14.99
CA ARG A 127 17.38 -13.02 -13.78
C ARG A 127 17.76 -11.61 -13.31
N PRO A 128 19.03 -11.21 -13.14
CA PRO A 128 19.36 -9.86 -12.71
C PRO A 128 18.89 -8.78 -13.71
N VAL A 129 18.98 -9.05 -15.01
CA VAL A 129 18.54 -8.11 -16.06
C VAL A 129 17.02 -8.02 -16.09
N LEU A 130 16.32 -9.16 -16.11
CA LEU A 130 14.86 -9.23 -16.05
C LEU A 130 14.34 -8.56 -14.78
N ARG A 131 14.99 -8.80 -13.64
CA ARG A 131 14.70 -8.07 -12.41
C ARG A 131 14.91 -6.58 -12.62
N ARG A 132 16.01 -6.09 -13.18
CA ARG A 132 16.21 -4.64 -13.40
C ARG A 132 15.14 -3.99 -14.28
N LEU A 133 14.63 -4.71 -15.28
CA LEU A 133 13.65 -4.17 -16.24
C LEU A 133 12.19 -4.28 -15.77
N THR A 134 11.90 -5.14 -14.80
CA THR A 134 10.52 -5.39 -14.35
C THR A 134 10.03 -4.31 -13.39
N THR A 135 8.84 -3.80 -13.71
CA THR A 135 8.11 -2.86 -12.85
C THR A 135 7.01 -3.60 -12.09
N VAL A 136 6.73 -3.18 -10.87
CA VAL A 136 5.64 -3.69 -10.04
C VAL A 136 4.68 -2.53 -9.86
N ARG A 137 3.67 -2.50 -10.72
CA ARG A 137 2.62 -1.48 -10.70
C ARG A 137 1.42 -1.97 -9.90
N MET A 138 0.60 -1.03 -9.46
CA MET A 138 -0.69 -1.37 -8.90
C MET A 138 -1.55 -2.08 -9.95
N PRO A 139 -2.06 -3.30 -9.71
CA PRO A 139 -2.86 -4.04 -10.69
C PRO A 139 -4.22 -3.41 -11.03
N LEU A 140 -4.69 -2.48 -10.21
CA LEU A 140 -5.98 -1.81 -10.38
C LEU A 140 -5.79 -0.29 -10.34
N THR A 141 -6.21 0.41 -11.39
CA THR A 141 -6.24 1.89 -11.41
C THR A 141 -7.38 2.42 -10.54
N ALA A 142 -7.39 3.72 -10.25
CA ALA A 142 -8.47 4.33 -9.50
C ALA A 142 -9.78 4.27 -10.30
N GLU A 143 -9.75 4.61 -11.59
CA GLU A 143 -10.95 4.61 -12.44
C GLU A 143 -11.55 3.20 -12.54
N ARG A 144 -10.69 2.18 -12.73
CA ARG A 144 -11.15 0.78 -12.76
C ARG A 144 -11.71 0.31 -11.43
N LEU A 145 -11.18 0.78 -10.30
CA LEU A 145 -11.77 0.45 -9.00
C LEU A 145 -13.18 1.07 -8.87
N VAL A 146 -13.36 2.31 -9.31
CA VAL A 146 -14.68 2.97 -9.29
C VAL A 146 -15.67 2.21 -10.17
N THR A 147 -15.33 2.04 -11.45
CA THR A 147 -16.20 1.41 -12.46
C THR A 147 -16.44 -0.08 -12.23
N ASP A 148 -15.39 -0.88 -12.00
CA ASP A 148 -15.50 -2.34 -11.90
C ASP A 148 -15.99 -2.81 -10.51
N VAL A 149 -15.95 -1.96 -9.48
CA VAL A 149 -16.24 -2.36 -8.08
C VAL A 149 -17.26 -1.46 -7.40
N LEU A 150 -17.05 -0.15 -7.40
CA LEU A 150 -17.85 0.76 -6.56
C LEU A 150 -19.19 1.12 -7.19
N GLU A 151 -19.25 1.33 -8.50
CA GLU A 151 -20.51 1.56 -9.21
C GLU A 151 -21.47 0.36 -9.09
N PRO A 152 -21.05 -0.91 -9.35
CA PRO A 152 -21.88 -2.09 -9.07
C PRO A 152 -22.31 -2.18 -7.61
N TRP A 153 -21.41 -1.85 -6.68
CA TRP A 153 -21.69 -1.82 -5.25
C TRP A 153 -22.76 -0.79 -4.92
N GLN A 154 -22.61 0.45 -5.38
CA GLN A 154 -23.56 1.53 -5.14
C GLN A 154 -24.91 1.24 -5.80
N LYS A 155 -24.94 0.62 -6.98
CA LYS A 155 -26.18 0.21 -7.64
C LYS A 155 -26.98 -0.82 -6.84
N VAL A 156 -26.32 -1.75 -6.16
CA VAL A 156 -26.99 -2.82 -5.38
C VAL A 156 -27.28 -2.40 -3.95
N TYR A 157 -26.35 -1.69 -3.30
CA TYR A 157 -26.45 -1.34 -1.88
C TYR A 157 -26.89 0.12 -1.63
N GLN A 158 -26.95 0.96 -2.66
CA GLN A 158 -27.33 2.39 -2.60
C GLN A 158 -26.46 3.23 -1.65
N GLN A 159 -25.27 2.73 -1.31
CA GLN A 159 -24.33 3.38 -0.42
C GLN A 159 -22.89 2.98 -0.76
N TRP A 160 -21.94 3.82 -0.37
CA TRP A 160 -20.52 3.48 -0.42
C TRP A 160 -20.19 2.32 0.56
N PRO A 161 -19.08 1.59 0.35
CA PRO A 161 -18.59 0.66 1.36
C PRO A 161 -18.45 1.35 2.72
N PRO A 162 -18.84 0.71 3.85
CA PRO A 162 -18.87 1.37 5.15
C PRO A 162 -17.54 2.06 5.50
N GLY A 163 -17.59 3.33 5.90
CA GLY A 163 -16.42 4.13 6.27
C GLY A 163 -15.60 4.69 5.10
N MET A 164 -15.89 4.30 3.85
CA MET A 164 -15.23 4.87 2.67
C MET A 164 -15.69 6.32 2.44
N ILE A 165 -14.75 7.18 2.08
CA ILE A 165 -14.98 8.55 1.64
C ILE A 165 -14.31 8.78 0.29
N ASP A 166 -14.86 9.70 -0.50
CA ASP A 166 -14.22 10.21 -1.70
C ASP A 166 -13.21 11.30 -1.30
N GLU A 167 -11.91 11.00 -1.40
CA GLU A 167 -10.85 11.94 -1.02
C GLU A 167 -10.88 13.29 -1.75
N ASP A 168 -11.47 13.37 -2.94
CA ASP A 168 -11.53 14.62 -3.69
C ASP A 168 -12.59 15.57 -3.15
N GLN A 169 -13.67 15.01 -2.56
CA GLN A 169 -14.79 15.76 -2.00
C GLN A 169 -14.61 16.14 -0.53
N VAL A 170 -13.61 15.58 0.16
CA VAL A 170 -13.36 15.90 1.57
C VAL A 170 -12.76 17.30 1.70
N PRO A 171 -13.44 18.25 2.36
CA PRO A 171 -12.85 19.54 2.66
C PRO A 171 -11.72 19.36 3.68
N ILE A 172 -10.61 20.06 3.46
CA ILE A 172 -9.49 20.12 4.40
C ILE A 172 -9.61 21.46 5.14
N PRO A 173 -10.20 21.50 6.35
CA PRO A 173 -10.41 22.75 7.05
C PRO A 173 -9.07 23.34 7.50
N MET A 174 -8.95 24.67 7.40
CA MET A 174 -7.85 25.43 7.99
C MET A 174 -8.30 25.96 9.35
N PRO A 175 -7.69 25.53 10.47
CA PRO A 175 -7.96 26.13 11.77
C PRO A 175 -7.65 27.63 11.78
N ALA A 176 -8.43 28.42 12.52
CA ALA A 176 -8.20 29.87 12.63
C ALA A 176 -6.88 30.22 13.36
N SER A 177 -6.42 29.34 14.26
CA SER A 177 -5.19 29.52 15.03
C SER A 177 -4.45 28.19 15.13
N PRO A 178 -3.78 27.75 14.04
CA PRO A 178 -3.14 26.45 14.00
C PRO A 178 -1.95 26.39 14.97
N ARG A 179 -1.87 25.29 15.75
CA ARG A 179 -0.78 24.99 16.69
C ARG A 179 0.32 24.13 16.07
N TYR A 180 -0.03 23.32 15.07
CA TYR A 180 0.91 22.50 14.31
C TYR A 180 0.59 22.60 12.82
N ALA A 181 1.60 22.35 11.99
CA ALA A 181 1.43 22.11 10.57
C ALA A 181 1.79 20.66 10.25
N LEU A 182 0.99 19.99 9.42
CA LEU A 182 1.33 18.71 8.83
C LEU A 182 1.39 18.86 7.32
N VAL A 183 2.53 18.48 6.75
CA VAL A 183 2.78 18.53 5.31
C VAL A 183 2.76 17.11 4.75
N CYS A 184 1.92 16.87 3.76
CA CYS A 184 1.89 15.62 3.00
C CYS A 184 1.46 15.89 1.55
N PRO A 185 2.28 15.58 0.54
CA PRO A 185 1.90 15.77 -0.87
C PRO A 185 0.76 14.84 -1.34
N ASN A 186 0.33 13.89 -0.49
CA ASN A 186 -0.70 12.94 -0.85
C ASN A 186 -2.05 13.40 -0.32
N ARG A 187 -2.89 13.94 -1.22
CA ARG A 187 -4.26 14.39 -0.92
C ARG A 187 -5.09 13.33 -0.21
N SER A 188 -5.02 12.07 -0.62
CA SER A 188 -5.74 10.98 0.05
C SER A 188 -5.31 10.80 1.52
N VAL A 189 -4.06 11.07 1.90
CA VAL A 189 -3.67 11.01 3.32
C VAL A 189 -4.24 12.20 4.07
N LEU A 190 -4.19 13.41 3.51
CA LEU A 190 -4.76 14.60 4.13
C LEU A 190 -6.28 14.46 4.31
N ALA A 191 -7.01 13.99 3.28
CA ALA A 191 -8.43 13.71 3.34
C ALA A 191 -8.77 12.66 4.41
N CYS A 192 -7.97 11.59 4.52
CA CYS A 192 -8.12 10.60 5.59
C CYS A 192 -7.97 11.24 6.97
N LEU A 193 -6.94 12.07 7.19
CA LEU A 193 -6.70 12.73 8.47
C LEU A 193 -7.82 13.73 8.80
N ALA A 194 -8.23 14.54 7.82
CA ALA A 194 -9.33 15.51 7.95
C ALA A 194 -10.65 14.83 8.33
N ALA A 195 -11.03 13.77 7.62
CA ALA A 195 -12.26 13.03 7.88
C ALA A 195 -12.29 12.27 9.21
N ASN A 196 -11.14 12.09 9.86
CA ASN A 196 -11.02 11.52 11.20
C ASN A 196 -10.73 12.60 12.27
N GLY A 197 -11.00 13.87 11.97
CA GLY A 197 -11.00 14.95 12.97
C GLY A 197 -9.62 15.45 13.40
N VAL A 198 -8.54 15.08 12.71
CA VAL A 198 -7.17 15.51 13.08
C VAL A 198 -7.01 17.04 13.13
N PRO A 199 -7.54 17.83 12.17
CA PRO A 199 -7.42 19.29 12.24
C PRO A 199 -8.02 19.88 13.51
N ALA A 200 -9.21 19.43 13.91
CA ALA A 200 -9.91 19.93 15.09
C ALA A 200 -9.32 19.40 16.39
N ALA A 201 -8.89 18.13 16.43
CA ALA A 201 -8.33 17.51 17.63
C ALA A 201 -7.00 18.13 18.08
N TYR A 202 -6.24 18.69 17.15
CA TYR A 202 -4.89 19.22 17.42
C TYR A 202 -4.68 20.66 16.99
N ASP A 203 -5.73 21.37 16.54
CA ASP A 203 -5.59 22.67 15.86
C ASP A 203 -4.52 22.61 14.76
N MET A 204 -4.59 21.58 13.92
CA MET A 204 -3.52 21.26 12.96
C MET A 204 -3.88 21.72 11.55
N ALA A 205 -3.01 22.53 10.95
CA ALA A 205 -3.07 22.86 9.53
C ALA A 205 -2.59 21.66 8.70
N LEU A 206 -3.42 21.16 7.79
CA LEU A 206 -3.07 20.08 6.87
C LEU A 206 -2.76 20.67 5.49
N LEU A 207 -1.54 20.45 5.00
CA LEU A 207 -0.98 21.15 3.83
C LEU A 207 -0.38 20.15 2.83
N GLU A 208 -0.60 20.40 1.54
CA GLU A 208 0.03 19.62 0.46
C GLU A 208 1.46 20.12 0.16
N ASP A 209 1.66 21.43 0.27
CA ASP A 209 2.91 22.10 -0.08
C ASP A 209 3.60 22.67 1.18
N PRO A 210 4.87 22.31 1.44
CA PRO A 210 5.67 22.91 2.52
C PRO A 210 5.70 24.44 2.51
N ARG A 211 5.60 25.09 1.35
CA ARG A 211 5.66 26.55 1.22
C ARG A 211 4.45 27.26 1.84
N GLN A 212 3.37 26.53 2.12
CA GLN A 212 2.16 27.05 2.73
C GLN A 212 2.20 27.01 4.27
N VAL A 213 3.28 26.48 4.85
CA VAL A 213 3.40 26.33 6.31
C VAL A 213 3.50 27.70 6.99
N PRO A 214 2.62 28.01 7.96
CA PRO A 214 2.73 29.25 8.72
C PRO A 214 4.06 29.35 9.49
N ALA A 215 4.58 30.57 9.60
CA ALA A 215 5.76 30.85 10.41
C ALA A 215 5.53 30.49 11.90
N GLY A 216 6.59 30.22 12.65
CA GLY A 216 6.53 29.86 14.07
C GLY A 216 6.10 28.42 14.42
N LEU A 217 5.27 27.75 13.61
CA LEU A 217 4.72 26.43 13.96
C LEU A 217 5.68 25.22 13.87
N PRO A 218 5.58 24.24 14.79
CA PRO A 218 6.14 22.89 14.59
C PRO A 218 5.55 22.21 13.35
N VAL A 219 6.41 21.50 12.59
CA VAL A 219 6.04 20.92 11.30
C VAL A 219 6.22 19.41 11.30
N LEU A 220 5.12 18.68 11.11
CA LEU A 220 5.11 17.24 10.88
C LEU A 220 5.18 16.96 9.38
N VAL A 221 6.05 16.06 8.92
CA VAL A 221 6.22 15.77 7.49
C VAL A 221 5.92 14.30 7.22
N LEU A 222 4.82 14.02 6.52
CA LEU A 222 4.47 12.68 6.06
C LEU A 222 4.89 12.50 4.60
N HIS A 223 5.68 11.46 4.34
CA HIS A 223 6.17 11.14 3.01
C HIS A 223 6.15 9.63 2.73
N ASN A 224 6.19 9.30 1.44
CA ASN A 224 6.33 7.93 0.95
C ASN A 224 7.72 7.37 1.29
N ALA A 225 7.84 6.04 1.41
CA ALA A 225 9.16 5.38 1.39
C ALA A 225 9.68 5.37 -0.06
N SER A 226 10.07 6.51 -0.59
CA SER A 226 10.53 6.72 -1.96
C SER A 226 11.63 7.79 -2.00
N LEU A 227 12.34 7.87 -3.12
CA LEU A 227 13.31 8.94 -3.34
C LEU A 227 12.71 10.35 -3.22
N PRO A 228 11.61 10.70 -3.91
CA PRO A 228 10.94 11.99 -3.69
C PRO A 228 10.51 12.21 -2.24
N GLY A 229 10.12 11.15 -1.53
CA GLY A 229 9.76 11.25 -0.12
C GLY A 229 10.94 11.59 0.79
N LEU A 230 12.10 10.99 0.55
CA LEU A 230 13.34 11.34 1.26
C LEU A 230 13.81 12.75 0.91
N ALA A 231 13.70 13.15 -0.36
CA ALA A 231 14.01 14.53 -0.76
C ALA A 231 13.13 15.53 -0.02
N LEU A 232 11.82 15.30 0.04
CA LEU A 232 10.89 16.11 0.82
C LEU A 232 11.28 16.17 2.31
N ALA A 233 11.68 15.05 2.90
CA ALA A 233 12.12 15.00 4.29
C ALA A 233 13.39 15.84 4.53
N ARG A 234 14.37 15.75 3.62
CA ARG A 234 15.60 16.55 3.66
C ARG A 234 15.30 18.03 3.50
N ASP A 235 14.54 18.39 2.48
CA ASP A 235 14.21 19.77 2.16
C ASP A 235 13.41 20.40 3.31
N ALA A 236 12.49 19.66 3.94
CA ALA A 236 11.78 20.13 5.13
C ALA A 236 12.69 20.35 6.35
N ARG A 237 13.73 19.52 6.56
CA ARG A 237 14.74 19.76 7.60
C ARG A 237 15.55 21.02 7.30
N GLN A 238 15.86 21.28 6.04
CA GLN A 238 16.59 22.48 5.63
C GLN A 238 15.73 23.74 5.80
N TRP A 239 14.46 23.71 5.40
CA TRP A 239 13.57 24.87 5.46
C TRP A 239 13.07 25.18 6.87
N PHE A 240 12.73 24.17 7.66
CA PHE A 240 12.11 24.39 8.98
C PHE A 240 13.06 24.12 10.15
N GLY A 241 14.28 23.64 9.87
CA GLY A 241 15.29 23.39 10.89
C GLY A 241 14.79 22.47 12.01
N PRO A 242 15.04 22.82 13.29
CA PRO A 242 14.63 22.02 14.45
C PRO A 242 13.13 21.80 14.59
N ARG A 243 12.29 22.61 13.91
CA ARG A 243 10.83 22.51 13.96
C ARG A 243 10.29 21.35 13.13
N ALA A 244 11.05 20.86 12.15
CA ALA A 244 10.65 19.72 11.34
C ALA A 244 10.75 18.40 12.13
N ARG A 245 9.69 17.60 12.04
CA ARG A 245 9.63 16.23 12.52
C ARG A 245 9.13 15.35 11.39
N VAL A 246 10.02 14.48 10.89
CA VAL A 246 9.73 13.58 9.78
C VAL A 246 8.99 12.34 10.32
N LEU A 247 7.77 12.12 9.83
CA LEU A 247 6.87 11.02 10.20
C LEU A 247 6.61 10.04 9.06
N GLY A 248 7.22 10.26 7.89
CA GLY A 248 7.03 9.41 6.73
C GLY A 248 7.45 7.96 6.94
N ILE A 249 7.10 7.12 5.97
CA ILE A 249 7.47 5.70 6.03
C ILE A 249 8.96 5.57 5.70
N ALA A 250 9.74 5.06 6.65
CA ALA A 250 11.14 4.70 6.41
C ALA A 250 11.22 3.44 5.52
N PRO A 251 12.14 3.38 4.54
CA PRO A 251 12.33 2.19 3.72
C PRO A 251 12.55 0.91 4.54
N LYS A 252 13.35 0.97 5.61
CA LYS A 252 13.54 -0.16 6.54
C LYS A 252 12.23 -0.75 7.06
N MET A 253 11.28 0.10 7.47
CA MET A 253 9.97 -0.36 7.97
C MET A 253 9.16 -1.12 6.92
N VAL A 254 9.28 -0.74 5.65
CA VAL A 254 8.63 -1.43 4.52
C VAL A 254 9.30 -2.76 4.25
N MET A 255 10.64 -2.77 4.25
CA MET A 255 11.44 -3.95 3.96
C MET A 255 11.26 -5.04 5.01
N ASP A 256 11.15 -4.66 6.28
CA ASP A 256 10.97 -5.57 7.41
C ASP A 256 9.51 -6.02 7.60
N ASN A 257 8.56 -5.42 6.88
CA ASN A 257 7.15 -5.78 6.92
C ASN A 257 6.71 -6.47 5.62
N GLU A 258 6.53 -7.79 5.66
CA GLU A 258 6.09 -8.59 4.50
C GLU A 258 4.74 -8.15 3.95
N GLY A 259 3.89 -7.60 4.81
CA GLY A 259 2.61 -7.07 4.36
C GLY A 259 2.73 -5.70 3.70
N ALA A 260 3.80 -4.93 3.83
CA ALA A 260 3.83 -3.58 3.27
C ALA A 260 3.66 -3.61 1.74
N ILE A 261 2.92 -2.63 1.20
CA ILE A 261 2.83 -2.46 -0.26
C ILE A 261 4.21 -2.06 -0.78
N ARG A 262 4.73 -2.85 -1.72
CA ARG A 262 6.01 -2.58 -2.39
C ARG A 262 5.75 -2.45 -3.87
N LEU A 263 5.85 -1.22 -4.36
CA LEU A 263 5.75 -0.92 -5.77
C LEU A 263 7.14 -0.71 -6.33
N ARG A 264 7.28 -0.87 -7.64
CA ARG A 264 8.56 -0.78 -8.30
C ARG A 264 8.45 -0.09 -9.64
N GLU A 265 9.25 0.95 -9.79
CA GLU A 265 9.46 1.66 -11.03
C GLU A 265 10.80 1.27 -11.65
N ARG A 266 11.15 1.90 -12.78
CA ARG A 266 12.44 1.66 -13.39
C ARG A 266 13.56 2.10 -12.43
N PRO A 267 14.72 1.42 -12.46
CA PRO A 267 15.87 1.81 -11.64
C PRO A 267 16.22 3.28 -11.84
N THR A 268 16.66 3.88 -10.75
CA THR A 268 16.90 5.32 -10.66
C THR A 268 18.21 5.69 -11.35
N ARG A 269 18.34 6.94 -11.78
CA ARG A 269 19.52 7.42 -12.53
C ARG A 269 20.72 7.50 -11.59
N ARG A 270 21.93 7.61 -12.16
CA ARG A 270 23.18 7.73 -11.37
C ARG A 270 23.14 8.93 -10.41
N ALA A 271 22.52 10.04 -10.81
CA ALA A 271 22.34 11.23 -9.97
C ALA A 271 21.55 10.93 -8.68
N ASP A 272 20.53 10.07 -8.76
CA ASP A 272 19.70 9.71 -7.61
C ASP A 272 20.49 8.90 -6.57
N ARG A 273 21.55 8.19 -6.98
CA ARG A 273 22.43 7.46 -6.05
C ARG A 273 23.36 8.40 -5.28
N ALA A 274 23.78 9.51 -5.90
CA ALA A 274 24.59 10.51 -5.21
C ALA A 274 23.78 11.21 -4.10
N PHE A 275 22.50 11.50 -4.37
CA PHE A 275 21.57 12.00 -3.35
C PHE A 275 21.49 11.06 -2.13
N LEU A 276 21.34 9.76 -2.37
CA LEU A 276 21.20 8.76 -1.30
C LEU A 276 22.42 8.65 -0.38
N ALA A 277 23.62 8.97 -0.87
CA ALA A 277 24.84 8.90 -0.07
C ALA A 277 24.89 9.94 1.07
N GLY A 278 24.12 11.03 0.95
CA GLY A 278 24.01 12.06 1.98
C GLY A 278 22.84 11.87 2.96
N GLU A 279 22.00 10.87 2.75
CA GLU A 279 20.83 10.61 3.61
C GLU A 279 21.18 9.61 4.73
N PRO A 280 20.53 9.69 5.90
CA PRO A 280 20.72 8.74 7.01
C PRO A 280 19.98 7.42 6.72
N VAL A 281 20.34 6.76 5.62
CA VAL A 281 19.77 5.48 5.16
C VAL A 281 20.84 4.41 5.12
N SER A 282 20.48 3.17 5.47
CA SER A 282 21.41 2.05 5.41
C SER A 282 21.71 1.63 3.96
N GLU A 283 22.84 0.96 3.74
CA GLU A 283 23.21 0.44 2.42
C GLU A 283 22.13 -0.50 1.84
N ARG A 284 21.45 -1.26 2.69
CA ARG A 284 20.32 -2.13 2.33
C ARG A 284 19.17 -1.32 1.73
N GLU A 285 18.85 -0.16 2.34
CA GLU A 285 17.81 0.75 1.87
C GLU A 285 18.23 1.50 0.60
N VAL A 286 19.50 1.91 0.50
CA VAL A 286 20.06 2.50 -0.73
C VAL A 286 19.89 1.56 -1.91
N ARG A 287 20.24 0.27 -1.75
CA ARG A 287 20.06 -0.74 -2.81
C ARG A 287 18.58 -0.94 -3.17
N TRP A 288 17.69 -0.91 -2.18
CA TRP A 288 16.25 -1.06 -2.39
C TRP A 288 15.69 0.12 -3.20
N LEU A 289 15.97 1.35 -2.80
CA LEU A 289 15.55 2.57 -3.50
C LEU A 289 16.18 2.67 -4.90
N ALA A 290 17.48 2.38 -5.03
CA ALA A 290 18.19 2.41 -6.31
C ALA A 290 17.66 1.38 -7.32
N ALA A 291 17.06 0.29 -6.84
CA ALA A 291 16.38 -0.70 -7.68
C ALA A 291 14.98 -0.25 -8.13
N GLY A 292 14.56 0.97 -7.77
CA GLY A 292 13.28 1.58 -8.14
C GLY A 292 12.12 1.19 -7.20
N TRP A 293 12.40 0.56 -6.06
CA TRP A 293 11.35 0.19 -5.11
C TRP A 293 10.89 1.39 -4.30
N TRP A 294 9.59 1.42 -4.01
CA TRP A 294 8.99 2.42 -3.14
C TRP A 294 7.70 1.93 -2.47
N SER A 295 7.25 2.65 -1.44
CA SER A 295 5.96 2.40 -0.77
C SER A 295 5.18 3.69 -0.51
N PRO A 296 3.90 3.76 -0.89
CA PRO A 296 3.07 4.94 -0.65
C PRO A 296 2.66 5.07 0.81
N VAL A 297 2.71 6.29 1.35
CA VAL A 297 2.15 6.61 2.67
C VAL A 297 0.64 6.35 2.72
N ALA A 298 -0.06 6.55 1.61
CA ALA A 298 -1.47 6.21 1.46
C ALA A 298 -1.78 4.69 1.53
N ALA A 299 -0.78 3.81 1.55
CA ALA A 299 -1.00 2.39 1.84
C ALA A 299 -1.12 2.09 3.35
N MET A 300 -0.83 3.06 4.23
CA MET A 300 -1.02 2.90 5.67
C MET A 300 -2.52 2.88 6.02
N PRO A 301 -2.96 1.95 6.88
CA PRO A 301 -4.31 1.99 7.44
C PRO A 301 -4.56 3.30 8.22
N PRO A 302 -5.79 3.84 8.22
CA PRO A 302 -6.14 5.06 8.96
C PRO A 302 -5.68 5.02 10.43
N ALA A 303 -5.93 3.90 11.11
CA ALA A 303 -5.50 3.68 12.48
C ALA A 303 -3.99 3.87 12.70
N ALA A 304 -3.16 3.45 11.74
CA ALA A 304 -1.72 3.60 11.84
C ALA A 304 -1.28 5.04 11.58
N LEU A 305 -1.92 5.73 10.63
CA LEU A 305 -1.68 7.15 10.36
C LEU A 305 -2.02 8.01 11.58
N LEU A 306 -3.23 7.85 12.13
CA LEU A 306 -3.69 8.58 13.31
C LEU A 306 -2.72 8.37 14.49
N ARG A 307 -2.38 7.11 14.81
CA ARG A 307 -1.41 6.83 15.88
C ARG A 307 -0.04 7.46 15.64
N ALA A 308 0.45 7.49 14.40
CA ALA A 308 1.74 8.10 14.08
C ALA A 308 1.72 9.62 14.31
N VAL A 309 0.64 10.29 13.89
CA VAL A 309 0.43 11.73 14.09
C VAL A 309 0.25 12.06 15.57
N SER A 310 -0.66 11.36 16.28
CA SER A 310 -0.91 11.58 17.71
C SER A 310 0.37 11.46 18.53
N ARG A 311 1.15 10.38 18.34
CA ARG A 311 2.43 10.18 19.05
C ARG A 311 3.48 11.23 18.72
N ALA A 312 3.40 11.84 17.54
CA ALA A 312 4.33 12.90 17.16
C ALA A 312 3.97 14.21 17.85
N VAL A 313 2.68 14.55 17.87
CA VAL A 313 2.15 15.72 18.60
C VAL A 313 2.48 15.60 20.09
N GLU A 314 2.19 14.45 20.71
CA GLU A 314 2.50 14.18 22.12
C GLU A 314 3.99 14.39 22.45
N ARG A 315 4.88 13.98 21.54
CA ARG A 315 6.33 14.17 21.70
C ARG A 315 6.77 15.61 21.55
N ILE A 316 6.13 16.37 20.65
CA ILE A 316 6.38 17.81 20.51
C ILE A 316 5.91 18.53 21.78
N ASP A 317 4.70 18.25 22.25
CA ASP A 317 4.18 18.83 23.49
C ASP A 317 5.09 18.57 24.67
N ALA A 318 5.58 17.33 24.82
CA ALA A 318 6.49 16.97 25.88
C ALA A 318 7.85 17.70 25.83
N GLN A 319 8.27 18.15 24.65
CA GLN A 319 9.52 18.89 24.47
C GLN A 319 9.35 20.39 24.76
N TRP A 320 8.18 20.96 24.47
CA TRP A 320 7.92 22.39 24.58
C TRP A 320 7.28 22.79 25.91
N ASP A 321 6.60 21.86 26.59
CA ASP A 321 5.93 22.09 27.87
C ASP A 321 6.22 20.89 28.82
N PRO A 322 7.46 20.82 29.38
CA PRO A 322 7.87 19.72 30.22
C PRO A 322 7.05 19.63 31.52
N GLU A 323 6.58 20.76 32.05
CA GLU A 323 5.75 20.80 33.26
C GLU A 323 4.36 20.18 33.02
N ARG A 324 3.69 20.53 31.92
CA ARG A 324 2.40 19.90 31.56
C ARG A 324 2.56 18.43 31.23
N ALA A 325 3.69 18.05 30.62
CA ALA A 325 4.00 16.65 30.36
C ALA A 325 4.25 15.86 31.66
N GLN A 326 4.92 16.47 32.64
CA GLN A 326 5.08 15.90 33.97
C GLN A 326 3.71 15.77 34.65
N ALA A 327 2.89 16.82 34.68
CA ALA A 327 1.55 16.82 35.27
C ALA A 327 0.63 15.71 34.72
N ARG A 328 0.69 15.41 33.41
CA ARG A 328 -0.04 14.26 32.81
C ARG A 328 0.48 12.91 33.29
N ARG A 329 1.80 12.76 33.49
CA ARG A 329 2.41 11.51 33.99
C ARG A 329 2.12 11.26 35.46
N VAL A 330 2.09 12.31 36.27
CA VAL A 330 1.77 12.17 37.70
C VAL A 330 0.29 11.84 37.91
N GLY A 331 -0.54 12.00 36.87
CA GLY A 331 -1.98 11.77 36.93
C GLY A 331 -2.60 12.73 37.92
N PHE A 332 -2.92 13.95 37.49
CA PHE A 332 -3.59 14.93 38.35
C PHE A 332 -4.79 14.26 39.01
N LEU A 333 -4.65 13.97 40.31
CA LEU A 333 -5.72 13.54 41.19
C LEU A 333 -6.78 14.62 41.07
N SER A 334 -7.88 14.33 40.38
CA SER A 334 -9.06 15.16 40.42
C SER A 334 -9.45 15.26 41.89
N TRP A 335 -9.21 16.42 42.49
CA TRP A 335 -9.67 16.71 43.85
C TRP A 335 -11.18 16.48 43.90
N PRO A 336 -11.70 15.73 44.88
CA PRO A 336 -13.15 15.59 45.02
C PRO A 336 -13.75 16.97 45.28
N ALA A 337 -14.73 17.34 44.47
CA ALA A 337 -15.55 18.53 44.72
C ALA A 337 -16.23 18.35 46.08
N ALA A 338 -16.03 19.32 46.98
CA ALA A 338 -16.70 19.41 48.27
C ALA A 338 -18.17 19.81 48.10
#